data_AF-A0A6B8RLY0-F1
#
_entry.id   AF-A0A6B8RLY0-F1
#
_cell.length_a   1.000
_cell.length_b   1.000
_cell.length_c   1.000
_cell.angle_alpha   90.00
_cell.angle_beta   90.00
_cell.angle_gamma   90.00
#
_symmetry.space_group_name_H-M   'P 1'
#
loop_
_entity.id
_entity.type
_entity.pdbx_description
1 polymer ?
#
loop_
_entity_poly.entity_id
_entity_poly.type
_entity_poly.pdbx_seq_one_letter_code
_entity_poly.pdbx_strand_id
1 'polypeptide(L)'
;MEMKLLNNDWNDFNNDISWFINPIDKITLSETYHGIEFFKFSESFISIYPVLSELLLKARVTNIQVNNKSYQLLGWSDFEGNSFGWLAKPPTFEINKPLCNEHKILLSNFGGITERWNETEISWLLNLNSALTLEDAEEGFQGWQDYIADMCNGEGFESYITPNDYIAFAFEANGNITLYHKDNSSIIMLAHDHCFEHIIPLEGYPEYTIYRINECPNFVSWVEQIAIQEIHRLIG
;
A
#
# COMPACT_ATOMS: atom_id res chain seq x y z
N MET A 1 17.24 2.29 -32.01
CA MET A 1 18.30 2.20 -31.00
C MET A 1 17.70 2.78 -29.73
N GLU A 2 17.01 1.94 -28.97
CA GLU A 2 16.38 2.35 -27.71
C GLU A 2 17.48 2.82 -26.76
N MET A 3 17.34 4.05 -26.27
CA MET A 3 18.14 4.48 -25.13
C MET A 3 17.84 3.50 -24.00
N LYS A 4 18.81 2.65 -23.66
CA LYS A 4 18.87 2.07 -22.32
C LYS A 4 18.87 3.27 -21.38
N LEU A 5 17.69 3.57 -20.82
CA LEU A 5 17.55 4.57 -19.80
C LEU A 5 18.46 4.12 -18.66
N LEU A 6 19.48 4.92 -18.39
CA LEU A 6 20.57 4.59 -17.47
C LEU A 6 20.10 4.84 -16.02
N ASN A 7 18.96 4.25 -15.66
CA ASN A 7 18.36 4.33 -14.34
C ASN A 7 18.33 2.90 -13.77
N ASN A 8 19.17 2.64 -12.77
CA ASN A 8 19.33 1.30 -12.20
C ASN A 8 18.04 0.83 -11.54
N ASP A 9 17.38 1.69 -10.76
CA ASP A 9 16.12 1.36 -10.08
C ASP A 9 15.05 0.95 -11.10
N TRP A 10 14.97 1.64 -12.24
CA TRP A 10 14.04 1.26 -13.32
C TRP A 10 14.38 -0.08 -13.96
N ASN A 11 15.66 -0.34 -14.19
CA ASN A 11 16.10 -1.62 -14.77
C ASN A 11 15.80 -2.77 -13.81
N ASP A 12 16.06 -2.60 -12.52
CA ASP A 12 15.80 -3.60 -11.48
C ASP A 12 14.29 -3.82 -11.33
N PHE A 13 13.50 -2.74 -11.26
CA PHE A 13 12.04 -2.80 -11.28
C PHE A 13 11.50 -3.59 -12.48
N ASN A 14 11.96 -3.29 -13.70
CA ASN A 14 11.45 -3.94 -14.91
C ASN A 14 11.89 -5.41 -15.02
N ASN A 15 13.01 -5.79 -14.41
CA ASN A 15 13.45 -7.18 -14.34
C ASN A 15 12.58 -8.00 -13.39
N ASP A 16 12.18 -7.41 -12.26
CA ASP A 16 11.38 -8.08 -11.24
C ASP A 16 9.89 -8.09 -11.59
N ILE A 17 9.37 -6.94 -12.03
CA ILE A 17 7.96 -6.69 -12.33
C ILE A 17 7.72 -6.70 -13.84
N SER A 18 8.06 -7.83 -14.45
CA SER A 18 8.02 -8.01 -15.92
C SER A 18 6.62 -7.91 -16.56
N TRP A 19 5.55 -8.00 -15.76
CA TRP A 19 4.17 -7.88 -16.23
C TRP A 19 3.65 -6.45 -16.27
N PHE A 20 4.32 -5.49 -15.64
CA PHE A 20 3.82 -4.12 -15.54
C PHE A 20 3.83 -3.38 -16.89
N ILE A 21 4.82 -3.67 -17.73
CA ILE A 21 5.02 -3.01 -19.03
C ILE A 21 4.76 -3.99 -20.18
N ASN A 22 3.99 -3.54 -21.15
CA ASN A 22 3.82 -4.23 -22.43
C ASN A 22 4.83 -3.73 -23.47
N PRO A 23 5.24 -4.56 -24.46
CA PRO A 23 6.18 -4.16 -25.50
C PRO A 23 5.75 -2.94 -26.36
N ILE A 24 4.47 -2.59 -26.33
CA ILE A 24 3.90 -1.45 -27.07
C ILE A 24 3.79 -0.17 -26.24
N ASP A 25 4.06 -0.25 -24.94
CA ASP A 25 3.93 0.88 -24.04
C ASP A 25 5.02 1.93 -24.30
N LYS A 26 4.61 3.20 -24.26
CA LYS A 26 5.54 4.33 -24.39
C LYS A 26 5.99 4.75 -23.00
N ILE A 27 7.29 4.71 -22.76
CA ILE A 27 7.85 5.00 -21.43
C ILE A 27 8.75 6.22 -21.52
N THR A 28 8.56 7.17 -20.60
CA THR A 28 9.50 8.26 -20.37
C THR A 28 9.87 8.30 -18.90
N LEU A 29 11.15 8.57 -18.63
CA LEU A 29 11.67 8.78 -17.28
C LEU A 29 12.22 10.20 -17.19
N SER A 30 11.97 10.86 -16.05
CA SER A 30 12.68 12.09 -15.71
C SER A 30 14.13 11.81 -15.28
N GLU A 31 14.86 12.87 -14.96
CA GLU A 31 16.04 12.74 -14.10
C GLU A 31 15.63 12.20 -12.72
N THR A 32 16.61 11.61 -12.02
CA THR A 32 16.43 11.08 -10.67
C THR A 32 16.82 12.14 -9.65
N TYR A 33 15.96 12.36 -8.66
CA TYR A 33 16.15 13.33 -7.57
C TYR A 33 16.35 12.61 -6.24
N HIS A 34 16.99 13.27 -5.28
CA HIS A 34 16.95 12.80 -3.90
C HIS A 34 15.61 13.20 -3.26
N GLY A 35 15.04 12.34 -2.41
CA GLY A 35 13.73 12.55 -1.79
C GLY A 35 13.62 13.89 -1.05
N ILE A 36 14.67 14.29 -0.33
CA ILE A 36 14.75 15.60 0.35
C ILE A 36 14.60 16.82 -0.58
N GLU A 37 15.02 16.70 -1.83
CA GLU A 37 14.90 17.76 -2.83
C GLU A 37 13.52 17.71 -3.49
N PHE A 38 13.05 16.50 -3.76
CA PHE A 38 11.81 16.21 -4.47
C PHE A 38 10.55 16.50 -3.65
N PHE A 39 10.48 15.97 -2.43
CA PHE A 39 9.30 16.08 -1.59
C PHE A 39 9.21 17.43 -0.89
N LYS A 40 7.98 17.93 -0.77
CA LYS A 40 7.60 19.15 -0.04
C LYS A 40 6.41 18.83 0.85
N PHE A 41 6.66 18.03 1.88
CA PHE A 41 5.60 17.54 2.75
C PHE A 41 4.98 18.66 3.59
N SER A 42 3.67 18.57 3.77
CA SER A 42 2.95 19.38 4.75
C SER A 42 3.35 19.02 6.19
N GLU A 43 3.27 19.99 7.11
CA GLU A 43 3.50 19.74 8.55
C GLU A 43 2.54 18.67 9.09
N SER A 44 1.29 18.66 8.62
CA SER A 44 0.30 17.65 8.99
C SER A 44 0.71 16.24 8.55
N PHE A 45 1.30 16.09 7.36
CA PHE A 45 1.77 14.79 6.89
C PHE A 45 2.93 14.29 7.74
N ILE A 46 3.93 15.14 8.00
CA ILE A 46 5.09 14.78 8.84
C ILE A 46 4.64 14.42 10.25
N SER A 47 3.64 15.14 10.79
CA SER A 47 3.11 14.87 12.13
C SER A 47 2.35 13.55 12.25
N ILE A 48 1.63 13.14 11.20
CA ILE A 48 0.83 11.89 11.20
C ILE A 48 1.68 10.70 10.79
N TYR A 49 2.58 10.89 9.83
CA TYR A 49 3.38 9.86 9.19
C TYR A 49 4.89 10.13 9.30
N PRO A 50 5.45 10.21 10.52
CA PRO A 50 6.85 10.59 10.71
C PRO A 50 7.83 9.59 10.09
N VAL A 51 7.61 8.29 10.23
CA VAL A 51 8.52 7.26 9.70
C VAL A 51 8.39 7.15 8.18
N LEU A 52 7.17 7.19 7.64
CA LEU A 52 6.99 7.23 6.19
C LEU A 52 7.63 8.49 5.59
N SER A 53 7.48 9.64 6.24
CA SER A 53 8.15 10.88 5.80
C SER A 53 9.66 10.71 5.78
N GLU A 54 10.25 10.13 6.82
CA GLU A 54 11.69 9.83 6.86
C GLU A 54 12.11 8.90 5.71
N LEU A 55 11.38 7.80 5.49
CA LEU A 55 11.65 6.84 4.43
C LEU A 55 11.64 7.49 3.05
N LEU A 56 10.58 8.25 2.75
CA LEU A 56 10.42 8.92 1.46
C LEU A 56 11.52 9.97 1.21
N LEU A 57 11.98 10.69 2.25
CA LEU A 57 13.08 11.66 2.11
C LEU A 57 14.43 11.00 1.77
N LYS A 58 14.61 9.72 2.11
CA LYS A 58 15.81 8.92 1.76
C LYS A 58 15.72 8.27 0.38
N ALA A 59 14.57 8.34 -0.30
CA ALA A 59 14.38 7.70 -1.59
C ALA A 59 15.18 8.41 -2.70
N ARG A 60 15.58 7.63 -3.71
CA ARG A 60 15.87 8.13 -5.06
C ARG A 60 14.56 8.14 -5.83
N VAL A 61 14.15 9.30 -6.33
CA VAL A 61 12.83 9.51 -6.94
C VAL A 61 12.98 9.76 -8.42
N THR A 62 12.32 8.95 -9.24
CA THR A 62 12.24 9.15 -10.70
C THR A 62 10.77 9.23 -11.10
N ASN A 63 10.36 10.33 -11.74
CA ASN A 63 9.02 10.40 -12.32
C ASN A 63 8.98 9.55 -13.58
N ILE A 64 7.93 8.75 -13.70
CA ILE A 64 7.73 7.82 -14.81
C ILE A 64 6.40 8.14 -15.47
N GLN A 65 6.39 8.16 -16.79
CA GLN A 65 5.17 8.16 -17.56
C GLN A 65 5.12 6.89 -18.40
N VAL A 66 4.08 6.08 -18.19
CA VAL A 66 3.77 4.91 -19.02
C VAL A 66 2.49 5.22 -19.78
N ASN A 67 2.61 5.37 -21.09
CA ASN A 67 1.57 5.93 -21.96
C ASN A 67 1.11 7.30 -21.44
N ASN A 68 -0.11 7.38 -20.90
CA ASN A 68 -0.70 8.60 -20.36
C ASN A 68 -0.85 8.55 -18.82
N LYS A 69 -0.30 7.52 -18.16
CA LYS A 69 -0.35 7.36 -16.71
C LYS A 69 0.98 7.77 -16.10
N SER A 70 0.91 8.56 -15.02
CA SER A 70 2.08 9.04 -14.28
C SER A 70 2.28 8.22 -13.01
N TYR A 71 3.55 7.97 -12.70
CA TYR A 71 4.01 7.25 -11.51
C TYR A 71 5.28 7.91 -10.96
N GLN A 72 5.62 7.55 -9.73
CA GLN A 72 6.86 7.88 -9.05
C GLN A 72 7.55 6.57 -8.68
N LEU A 73 8.74 6.34 -9.24
CA LEU A 73 9.59 5.23 -8.82
C LEU A 73 10.45 5.70 -7.66
N LEU A 74 10.23 5.07 -6.50
CA LEU A 74 10.87 5.38 -5.23
C LEU A 74 11.84 4.25 -4.90
N GLY A 75 13.13 4.46 -5.16
CA GLY A 75 14.17 3.47 -4.97
C GLY A 75 15.02 3.73 -3.74
N TRP A 76 15.37 2.67 -3.03
CA TRP A 76 16.33 2.68 -1.94
C TRP A 76 17.41 1.62 -2.17
N SER A 77 18.41 1.59 -1.31
CA SER A 77 19.40 0.52 -1.27
C SER A 77 19.36 -0.08 0.12
N ASP A 78 19.28 -1.41 0.20
CA ASP A 78 19.36 -2.12 1.47
C ASP A 78 20.77 -2.05 2.06
N PHE A 79 20.95 -2.60 3.26
CA PHE A 79 22.25 -2.62 3.95
C PHE A 79 23.33 -3.42 3.20
N GLU A 80 22.95 -4.28 2.26
CA GLU A 80 23.87 -5.04 1.39
C GLU A 80 24.16 -4.32 0.06
N GLY A 81 23.45 -3.22 -0.21
CA GLY A 81 23.58 -2.41 -1.42
C GLY A 81 22.66 -2.83 -2.57
N ASN A 82 21.75 -3.78 -2.38
CA ASN A 82 20.77 -4.15 -3.40
C ASN A 82 19.67 -3.09 -3.53
N SER A 83 19.21 -2.83 -4.76
CA SER A 83 18.10 -1.91 -4.98
C SER A 83 16.77 -2.58 -4.59
N PHE A 84 15.89 -1.82 -3.95
CA PHE A 84 14.51 -2.19 -3.71
C PHE A 84 13.64 -0.94 -3.73
N GLY A 85 12.33 -1.11 -3.82
CA GLY A 85 11.43 0.00 -3.57
C GLY A 85 10.05 -0.14 -4.16
N TRP A 86 9.41 1.01 -4.39
CA TRP A 86 8.01 1.11 -4.73
C TRP A 86 7.79 1.87 -6.03
N LEU A 87 6.88 1.37 -6.87
CA LEU A 87 6.20 2.20 -7.85
C LEU A 87 4.95 2.76 -7.20
N ALA A 88 4.86 4.08 -7.15
CA ALA A 88 3.78 4.81 -6.51
C ALA A 88 3.02 5.70 -7.50
N LYS A 89 1.78 6.05 -7.16
CA LYS A 89 1.07 7.14 -7.85
C LYS A 89 1.60 8.49 -7.36
N PRO A 90 1.56 9.53 -8.20
CA PRO A 90 1.81 10.90 -7.73
C PRO A 90 0.71 11.33 -6.73
N PRO A 91 1.00 12.32 -5.86
CA PRO A 91 0.01 12.87 -4.95
C PRO A 91 -1.23 13.42 -5.67
N THR A 92 -2.38 13.37 -5.01
CA THR A 92 -3.66 13.87 -5.52
C THR A 92 -4.33 14.81 -4.53
N PHE A 93 -4.91 15.89 -5.04
CA PHE A 93 -5.60 16.92 -4.26
C PHE A 93 -7.12 16.89 -4.45
N GLU A 94 -7.60 16.23 -5.52
CA GLU A 94 -9.02 16.11 -5.83
C GLU A 94 -9.54 14.76 -5.32
N ILE A 95 -9.88 14.73 -4.03
CA ILE A 95 -10.34 13.51 -3.35
C ILE A 95 -11.87 13.54 -3.20
N ASN A 96 -12.55 12.84 -4.10
CA ASN A 96 -14.01 12.73 -4.14
C ASN A 96 -14.51 11.37 -3.60
N LYS A 97 -13.87 10.86 -2.54
CA LYS A 97 -14.25 9.61 -1.85
C LYS A 97 -14.42 9.84 -0.34
N PRO A 98 -15.29 9.07 0.36
CA PRO A 98 -15.55 9.21 1.79
C PRO A 98 -14.40 8.62 2.65
N LEU A 99 -13.17 9.09 2.41
CA LEU A 99 -11.98 8.66 3.12
C LEU A 99 -11.85 9.39 4.46
N CYS A 100 -11.22 8.74 5.45
CA CYS A 100 -10.83 9.38 6.70
C CYS A 100 -9.79 10.49 6.45
N ASN A 101 -9.59 11.37 7.43
CA ASN A 101 -8.71 12.53 7.27
C ASN A 101 -7.25 12.11 7.08
N GLU A 102 -6.82 11.07 7.78
CA GLU A 102 -5.47 10.53 7.72
C GLU A 102 -5.13 10.06 6.29
N HIS A 103 -6.03 9.31 5.66
CA HIS A 103 -5.86 8.85 4.28
C HIS A 103 -5.86 10.01 3.26
N LYS A 104 -6.67 11.05 3.48
CA LYS A 104 -6.63 12.26 2.63
C LYS A 104 -5.29 12.99 2.74
N ILE A 105 -4.76 13.12 3.96
CA ILE A 105 -3.46 13.73 4.21
C ILE A 105 -2.36 12.92 3.52
N LEU A 106 -2.42 11.59 3.61
CA LEU A 106 -1.51 10.70 2.89
C LEU A 106 -1.54 10.98 1.38
N LEU A 107 -2.72 10.88 0.76
CA LEU A 107 -2.89 11.04 -0.69
C LEU A 107 -2.43 12.40 -1.24
N SER A 108 -2.52 13.46 -0.43
CA SER A 108 -2.04 14.80 -0.83
C SER A 108 -0.51 14.96 -0.83
N ASN A 109 0.23 13.99 -0.28
CA ASN A 109 1.70 14.01 -0.17
C ASN A 109 2.37 12.78 -0.82
N PHE A 110 1.64 11.67 -0.93
CA PHE A 110 2.07 10.39 -1.46
C PHE A 110 0.87 9.63 -2.03
N GLY A 111 0.90 9.24 -3.31
CA GLY A 111 -0.29 8.70 -4.00
C GLY A 111 -0.62 7.23 -3.75
N GLY A 112 0.13 6.55 -2.87
CA GLY A 112 0.00 5.12 -2.62
C GLY A 112 0.82 4.26 -3.58
N ILE A 113 0.87 2.97 -3.28
CA ILE A 113 1.78 1.98 -3.88
C ILE A 113 1.00 1.13 -4.86
N THR A 114 1.52 1.01 -6.09
CA THR A 114 0.95 0.15 -7.13
C THR A 114 1.78 -1.11 -7.34
N GLU A 115 3.11 -1.01 -7.25
CA GLU A 115 4.00 -2.17 -7.40
C GLU A 115 5.19 -2.03 -6.46
N ARG A 116 5.85 -3.15 -6.16
CA ARG A 116 7.06 -3.21 -5.33
C ARG A 116 8.06 -4.11 -6.02
N TRP A 117 9.35 -3.80 -5.95
CA TRP A 117 10.39 -4.69 -6.45
C TRP A 117 11.39 -5.04 -5.35
N ASN A 118 11.98 -6.22 -5.48
CA ASN A 118 12.87 -6.82 -4.50
C ASN A 118 12.21 -6.82 -3.10
N GLU A 119 10.94 -7.22 -3.03
CA GLU A 119 10.14 -7.26 -1.81
C GLU A 119 10.54 -8.44 -0.92
N THR A 120 10.47 -8.28 0.40
CA THR A 120 10.85 -9.35 1.34
C THR A 120 9.65 -10.20 1.76
N GLU A 121 9.89 -11.47 2.11
CA GLU A 121 8.83 -12.40 2.56
C GLU A 121 8.13 -11.96 3.85
N ILE A 122 8.74 -11.09 4.65
CA ILE A 122 8.18 -10.58 5.91
C ILE A 122 7.38 -9.28 5.73
N SER A 123 7.37 -8.70 4.53
CA SER A 123 6.74 -7.42 4.26
C SER A 123 5.22 -7.51 4.30
N TRP A 124 4.57 -6.52 4.90
CA TRP A 124 3.11 -6.40 4.86
C TRP A 124 2.59 -5.98 3.48
N LEU A 125 3.50 -5.53 2.62
CA LEU A 125 3.18 -5.29 1.23
C LEU A 125 3.25 -6.58 0.40
N LEU A 126 3.71 -7.72 0.94
CA LEU A 126 3.81 -8.95 0.16
C LEU A 126 2.44 -9.35 -0.41
N ASN A 127 2.42 -9.86 -1.64
CA ASN A 127 1.22 -10.33 -2.34
C ASN A 127 0.14 -9.27 -2.62
N LEU A 128 0.33 -7.99 -2.26
CA LEU A 128 -0.59 -6.93 -2.64
C LEU A 128 -0.60 -6.68 -4.16
N ASN A 129 -1.78 -6.45 -4.73
CA ASN A 129 -1.94 -5.85 -6.05
C ASN A 129 -1.74 -4.33 -5.97
N SER A 130 -2.17 -3.71 -4.87
CA SER A 130 -1.98 -2.29 -4.58
C SER A 130 -2.31 -1.96 -3.13
N ALA A 131 -1.85 -0.79 -2.68
CA ALA A 131 -2.17 -0.24 -1.36
C ALA A 131 -2.24 1.29 -1.39
N LEU A 132 -3.15 1.86 -0.60
CA LEU A 132 -3.21 3.30 -0.27
C LEU A 132 -3.52 4.22 -1.46
N THR A 133 -3.87 3.68 -2.63
CA THR A 133 -4.17 4.50 -3.80
C THR A 133 -5.61 5.04 -3.74
N LEU A 134 -5.83 6.23 -4.28
CA LEU A 134 -7.20 6.77 -4.39
C LEU A 134 -8.07 5.92 -5.33
N GLU A 135 -7.47 5.38 -6.40
CA GLU A 135 -8.17 4.56 -7.40
C GLU A 135 -8.76 3.31 -6.74
N ASP A 136 -7.99 2.61 -5.93
CA ASP A 136 -8.39 1.33 -5.33
C ASP A 136 -9.12 1.47 -3.99
N ALA A 137 -9.09 2.65 -3.36
CA ALA A 137 -9.79 2.86 -2.11
C ALA A 137 -11.32 2.76 -2.29
N GLU A 138 -11.95 1.66 -1.86
CA GLU A 138 -13.36 1.36 -2.16
C GLU A 138 -14.19 1.15 -0.90
N GLU A 139 -15.47 1.54 -0.94
CA GLU A 139 -16.39 1.38 0.17
C GLU A 139 -16.91 -0.06 0.28
N GLY A 140 -16.91 -0.62 1.49
CA GLY A 140 -17.47 -1.93 1.75
C GLY A 140 -16.51 -3.09 1.51
N PHE A 141 -17.05 -4.29 1.68
CA PHE A 141 -16.29 -5.54 1.67
C PHE A 141 -16.06 -6.13 0.28
N GLN A 142 -16.31 -5.37 -0.79
CA GLN A 142 -15.93 -5.76 -2.17
C GLN A 142 -16.46 -7.15 -2.61
N GLY A 143 -17.65 -7.54 -2.15
CA GLY A 143 -18.28 -8.82 -2.50
C GLY A 143 -18.17 -9.90 -1.43
N TRP A 144 -17.39 -9.68 -0.36
CA TRP A 144 -17.22 -10.66 0.73
C TRP A 144 -18.39 -10.70 1.73
N GLN A 145 -19.39 -9.82 1.61
CA GLN A 145 -20.50 -9.71 2.57
C GLN A 145 -21.29 -11.02 2.71
N ASP A 146 -21.67 -11.62 1.58
CA ASP A 146 -22.49 -12.84 1.56
C ASP A 146 -21.70 -14.03 2.13
N TYR A 147 -20.42 -14.15 1.77
CA TYR A 147 -19.54 -15.18 2.32
C TYR A 147 -19.42 -15.09 3.84
N ILE A 148 -19.16 -13.90 4.38
CA ILE A 148 -19.02 -13.68 5.82
C ILE A 148 -20.35 -13.99 6.52
N ALA A 149 -21.48 -13.56 5.95
CA ALA A 149 -22.80 -13.84 6.51
C ALA A 149 -23.08 -15.35 6.55
N ASP A 150 -22.77 -16.08 5.48
CA ASP A 150 -22.94 -17.53 5.41
C ASP A 150 -22.08 -18.26 6.45
N MET A 151 -20.81 -17.86 6.59
CA MET A 151 -19.90 -18.41 7.61
C MET A 151 -20.39 -18.14 9.04
N CYS A 152 -20.80 -16.90 9.33
CA CYS A 152 -21.34 -16.53 10.64
C CYS A 152 -22.60 -17.35 10.97
N ASN A 153 -23.54 -17.45 10.02
CA ASN A 153 -24.77 -18.24 10.19
C ASN A 153 -24.48 -19.73 10.40
N GLY A 154 -23.51 -20.29 9.69
CA GLY A 154 -23.11 -21.69 9.80
C GLY A 154 -22.52 -22.05 11.16
N GLU A 155 -21.82 -21.10 11.80
CA GLU A 155 -21.15 -21.30 13.09
C GLU A 155 -21.89 -20.68 14.29
N GLY A 156 -23.05 -20.04 14.06
CA GLY A 156 -23.88 -19.46 15.10
C GLY A 156 -23.38 -18.11 15.64
N PHE A 157 -22.61 -17.37 14.85
CA PHE A 157 -22.20 -16.00 15.12
C PHE A 157 -23.20 -14.99 14.54
N GLU A 158 -23.41 -13.88 15.25
CA GLU A 158 -24.17 -12.73 14.73
C GLU A 158 -23.18 -11.67 14.20
N SER A 159 -23.26 -11.38 12.89
CA SER A 159 -22.46 -10.30 12.29
C SER A 159 -22.94 -8.95 12.78
N TYR A 160 -22.05 -8.16 13.36
CA TYR A 160 -22.35 -6.81 13.89
C TYR A 160 -21.63 -5.69 13.14
N ILE A 161 -20.71 -6.00 12.23
CA ILE A 161 -20.05 -5.03 11.36
C ILE A 161 -20.95 -4.72 10.16
N THR A 162 -21.16 -3.43 9.92
CA THR A 162 -21.79 -2.92 8.70
C THR A 162 -20.71 -2.67 7.65
N PRO A 163 -20.72 -3.37 6.50
CA PRO A 163 -19.69 -3.23 5.48
C PRO A 163 -19.48 -1.78 5.02
N ASN A 164 -20.56 -1.03 4.82
CA ASN A 164 -20.51 0.35 4.33
C ASN A 164 -19.83 1.32 5.30
N ASP A 165 -19.57 0.93 6.55
CA ASP A 165 -18.82 1.76 7.50
C ASP A 165 -17.29 1.69 7.25
N TYR A 166 -16.86 0.83 6.32
CA TYR A 166 -15.45 0.55 6.05
C TYR A 166 -15.01 0.98 4.64
N ILE A 167 -13.73 1.30 4.53
CA ILE A 167 -13.03 1.54 3.26
C ILE A 167 -11.93 0.50 3.12
N ALA A 168 -11.99 -0.30 2.07
CA ALA A 168 -10.88 -1.15 1.63
C ALA A 168 -9.78 -0.29 1.03
N PHE A 169 -8.53 -0.56 1.39
CA PHE A 169 -7.39 0.25 0.96
C PHE A 169 -6.13 -0.55 0.61
N ALA A 170 -6.10 -1.86 0.86
CA ALA A 170 -5.03 -2.75 0.43
C ALA A 170 -5.63 -4.09 -0.01
N PHE A 171 -5.17 -4.60 -1.15
CA PHE A 171 -5.77 -5.75 -1.82
C PHE A 171 -4.70 -6.77 -2.16
N GLU A 172 -4.82 -8.00 -1.67
CA GLU A 172 -3.92 -9.11 -2.01
C GLU A 172 -4.38 -9.83 -3.29
N ALA A 173 -3.44 -10.43 -4.01
CA ALA A 173 -3.70 -11.19 -5.23
C ALA A 173 -4.54 -12.46 -4.99
N ASN A 174 -4.54 -13.00 -3.76
CA ASN A 174 -5.40 -14.11 -3.35
C ASN A 174 -6.82 -13.67 -2.90
N GLY A 175 -7.11 -12.36 -2.94
CA GLY A 175 -8.42 -11.80 -2.63
C GLY A 175 -8.59 -11.31 -1.19
N ASN A 176 -7.58 -11.44 -0.33
CA ASN A 176 -7.63 -10.83 1.00
C ASN A 176 -7.63 -9.31 0.88
N ILE A 177 -8.34 -8.64 1.77
CA ILE A 177 -8.44 -7.17 1.76
C ILE A 177 -8.27 -6.59 3.15
N THR A 178 -7.53 -5.49 3.25
CA THR A 178 -7.43 -4.70 4.49
C THR A 178 -8.30 -3.46 4.37
N LEU A 179 -9.08 -3.20 5.42
CA LEU A 179 -10.03 -2.09 5.49
C LEU A 179 -9.83 -1.28 6.77
N TYR A 180 -10.21 0.00 6.74
CA TYR A 180 -10.40 0.80 7.95
C TYR A 180 -11.84 1.27 8.09
N HIS A 181 -12.30 1.42 9.32
CA HIS A 181 -13.59 2.02 9.64
C HIS A 181 -13.52 3.55 9.46
N LYS A 182 -14.49 4.14 8.77
CA LYS A 182 -14.48 5.56 8.33
C LYS A 182 -14.30 6.57 9.47
N ASP A 183 -14.94 6.31 10.61
CA ASP A 183 -15.00 7.28 11.71
C ASP A 183 -13.81 7.27 12.67
N ASN A 184 -13.22 6.09 12.93
CA ASN A 184 -12.16 5.92 13.94
C ASN A 184 -10.86 5.35 13.35
N SER A 185 -10.85 5.12 12.03
CA SER A 185 -9.74 4.57 11.28
C SER A 185 -9.26 3.19 11.77
N SER A 186 -10.04 2.47 12.59
CA SER A 186 -9.65 1.15 13.10
C SER A 186 -9.61 0.13 11.97
N ILE A 187 -8.58 -0.71 11.92
CA ILE A 187 -8.39 -1.63 10.80
C ILE A 187 -8.88 -3.04 11.09
N ILE A 188 -9.34 -3.69 10.03
CA ILE A 188 -9.64 -5.12 9.97
C ILE A 188 -9.07 -5.68 8.66
N MET A 189 -8.86 -6.99 8.65
CA MET A 189 -8.51 -7.74 7.45
C MET A 189 -9.58 -8.79 7.18
N LEU A 190 -10.04 -8.88 5.94
CA LEU A 190 -10.84 -10.02 5.47
C LEU A 190 -9.88 -11.00 4.83
N ALA A 191 -9.80 -12.22 5.39
CA ALA A 191 -8.90 -13.25 4.91
C ALA A 191 -9.58 -14.63 4.93
N HIS A 192 -9.83 -15.19 3.76
CA HIS A 192 -10.54 -16.46 3.61
C HIS A 192 -9.60 -17.68 3.57
N ASP A 193 -8.31 -17.45 3.34
CA ASP A 193 -7.29 -18.49 3.13
C ASP A 193 -6.18 -18.48 4.19
N HIS A 194 -6.47 -17.88 5.34
CA HIS A 194 -5.56 -17.51 6.43
C HIS A 194 -4.22 -18.28 6.51
N CYS A 195 -3.11 -17.52 6.41
CA CYS A 195 -1.74 -18.04 6.51
C CYS A 195 -0.78 -17.11 7.30
N PHE A 196 -1.28 -16.15 8.09
CA PHE A 196 -0.45 -15.09 8.67
C PHE A 196 -0.34 -15.16 10.20
N GLU A 197 0.86 -15.22 10.75
CA GLU A 197 1.07 -15.25 12.22
C GLU A 197 0.68 -13.93 12.93
N HIS A 198 0.57 -12.84 12.18
CA HIS A 198 0.36 -11.50 12.73
C HIS A 198 -1.11 -11.06 12.75
N ILE A 199 -2.06 -11.95 12.44
CA ILE A 199 -3.49 -11.65 12.52
C ILE A 199 -4.22 -12.61 13.45
N ILE A 200 -5.27 -12.13 14.10
CA ILE A 200 -6.12 -12.90 15.02
C ILE A 200 -7.58 -12.72 14.65
N PRO A 201 -8.42 -13.78 14.71
CA PRO A 201 -9.84 -13.65 14.43
C PRO A 201 -10.46 -12.53 15.26
N LEU A 202 -11.30 -11.72 14.63
CA LEU A 202 -12.03 -10.68 15.32
C LEU A 202 -13.05 -11.32 16.28
N GLU A 203 -13.10 -10.84 17.53
CA GLU A 203 -14.07 -11.33 18.50
C GLU A 203 -15.50 -11.28 17.95
N GLY A 204 -16.21 -12.41 18.02
CA GLY A 204 -17.55 -12.57 17.45
C GLY A 204 -17.59 -12.91 15.96
N TYR A 205 -16.45 -13.23 15.34
CA TYR A 205 -16.37 -13.75 13.98
C TYR A 205 -15.61 -15.09 13.94
N PRO A 206 -15.99 -16.01 13.03
CA PRO A 206 -15.31 -17.29 12.87
C PRO A 206 -13.93 -17.12 12.20
N GLU A 207 -13.10 -18.15 12.29
CA GLU A 207 -11.87 -18.22 11.49
C GLU A 207 -12.19 -18.16 9.98
N TYR A 208 -11.21 -17.76 9.19
CA TYR A 208 -11.29 -17.56 7.73
C TYR A 208 -12.30 -16.49 7.31
N THR A 209 -12.58 -15.51 8.17
CA THR A 209 -13.45 -14.37 7.85
C THR A 209 -12.79 -13.03 8.15
N ILE A 210 -13.04 -12.45 9.33
CA ILE A 210 -12.60 -11.12 9.73
C ILE A 210 -11.54 -11.24 10.82
N TYR A 211 -10.46 -10.48 10.66
CA TYR A 211 -9.31 -10.50 11.52
C TYR A 211 -8.94 -9.10 12.00
N ARG A 212 -8.30 -9.04 13.17
CA ARG A 212 -7.48 -7.91 13.59
C ARG A 212 -6.04 -8.15 13.20
N ILE A 213 -5.33 -7.08 12.89
CA ILE A 213 -3.89 -7.08 12.65
C ILE A 213 -3.18 -6.72 13.96
N ASN A 214 -2.28 -7.59 14.43
CA ASN A 214 -1.58 -7.39 15.70
C ASN A 214 -0.76 -6.09 15.68
N GLU A 215 -0.75 -5.39 16.82
CA GLU A 215 0.01 -4.14 17.03
C GLU A 215 -0.34 -3.00 16.07
N CYS A 216 -1.44 -3.14 15.33
CA CYS A 216 -1.84 -2.20 14.31
C CYS A 216 -3.33 -1.84 14.47
N PRO A 217 -3.66 -0.96 15.43
CA PRO A 217 -5.05 -0.68 15.75
C PRO A 217 -5.76 0.18 14.69
N ASN A 218 -5.04 0.93 13.86
CA ASN A 218 -5.63 1.90 12.93
C ASN A 218 -4.83 2.10 11.63
N PHE A 219 -5.41 2.87 10.71
CA PHE A 219 -4.84 3.15 9.39
C PHE A 219 -3.43 3.76 9.46
N VAL A 220 -3.21 4.70 10.38
CA VAL A 220 -1.90 5.37 10.53
C VAL A 220 -0.85 4.37 11.00
N SER A 221 -1.17 3.55 12.01
CA SER A 221 -0.25 2.51 12.46
C SER A 221 0.10 1.54 11.34
N TRP A 222 -0.84 1.22 10.44
CA TRP A 222 -0.57 0.28 9.34
C TRP A 222 0.44 0.85 8.35
N VAL A 223 0.23 2.10 7.95
CA VAL A 223 1.15 2.82 7.06
C VAL A 223 2.53 2.97 7.69
N GLU A 224 2.61 3.34 8.96
CA GLU A 224 3.87 3.53 9.66
C GLU A 224 4.61 2.20 9.89
N GLN A 225 3.91 1.09 10.15
CA GLN A 225 4.55 -0.23 10.26
C GLN A 225 5.23 -0.66 8.96
N ILE A 226 4.60 -0.42 7.81
CA ILE A 226 5.24 -0.65 6.50
C ILE A 226 6.49 0.21 6.34
N ALA A 227 6.40 1.50 6.70
CA ALA A 227 7.55 2.39 6.62
C ALA A 227 8.70 1.93 7.55
N ILE A 228 8.38 1.44 8.74
CA ILE A 228 9.35 0.85 9.69
C ILE A 228 10.03 -0.38 9.06
N GLN A 229 9.26 -1.28 8.43
CA GLN A 229 9.81 -2.46 7.76
C GLN A 229 10.84 -2.07 6.70
N GLU A 230 10.55 -1.08 5.85
CA GLU A 230 11.51 -0.63 4.84
C GLU A 230 12.70 0.12 5.43
N ILE A 231 12.51 0.96 6.46
CA ILE A 231 13.60 1.65 7.15
C ILE A 231 14.60 0.65 7.74
N HIS A 232 14.11 -0.45 8.34
CA HIS A 232 14.98 -1.49 8.88
C HIS A 232 15.87 -2.12 7.81
N ARG A 233 15.37 -2.28 6.58
CA ARG A 233 16.17 -2.79 5.46
C ARG A 233 17.32 -1.87 5.09
N LEU A 234 17.18 -0.55 5.30
CA LEU A 234 18.25 0.42 5.01
C LEU A 234 19.42 0.33 6.00
N ILE A 235 19.16 -0.10 7.24
CA ILE A 235 20.12 0.01 8.35
C ILE A 235 20.74 -1.34 8.76
N GLY A 236 20.06 -2.46 8.45
CA GLY A 236 20.50 -3.81 8.82
C GLY A 236 20.17 -4.20 10.26
#